data_AF-A0A3B9YG68-F1
#
_entry.id   AF-A0A3B9YG68-F1
#
_cell.length_a   1.000
_cell.length_b   1.000
_cell.length_c   1.000
_cell.angle_alpha   90.00
_cell.angle_beta   90.00
_cell.angle_gamma   90.00
#
_symmetry.space_group_name_H-M   'P 1'
#
loop_
_entity.id
_entity.type
_entity.pdbx_description
1 polymer ?
#
loop_
_entity_poly.entity_id
_entity_poly.type
_entity_poly.pdbx_seq_one_letter_code
_entity_poly.pdbx_strand_id
1 'polypeptide(L)'
;MRLTALLALLLLPGPLFASPKNGLKELIAYVVDHGRDNLIDADNAQLMGFAHAVETPVREVALEGQGSPDGRQRSFTVAYNSDGKTVRPAAVVLWRMDSTGKVERGTRVIGRTFLMSLDGKLARVLRVERLSLGADGLVNNLSPVDIYETAVRADYRRELELWLSWHQARKKKI
;
A
#
# COMPACT_ATOMS: atom_id res chain seq x y z
N MET A 1 25.63 -14.62 38.04
CA MET A 1 25.06 -13.25 38.08
C MET A 1 24.75 -12.80 36.66
N ARG A 2 23.46 -12.52 36.37
CA ARG A 2 22.88 -11.74 35.26
C ARG A 2 23.24 -12.24 33.83
N LEU A 3 22.41 -12.93 33.04
CA LEU A 3 20.94 -12.95 32.84
C LEU A 3 20.31 -11.56 32.70
N THR A 4 20.58 -10.88 31.58
CA THR A 4 19.80 -9.75 31.05
C THR A 4 20.48 -9.28 29.75
N ALA A 5 20.14 -9.88 28.60
CA ALA A 5 20.32 -9.25 27.28
C ALA A 5 19.74 -10.14 26.18
N LEU A 6 18.48 -10.56 26.27
CA LEU A 6 17.73 -10.97 25.07
C LEU A 6 16.22 -10.94 25.30
N LEU A 7 15.76 -9.99 26.12
CA LEU A 7 14.35 -9.72 26.37
C LEU A 7 13.98 -8.38 25.69
N ALA A 8 14.01 -8.37 24.36
CA ALA A 8 13.51 -7.23 23.56
C ALA A 8 12.85 -7.65 22.24
N LEU A 9 12.65 -8.96 22.00
CA LEU A 9 11.96 -9.47 20.81
C LEU A 9 10.48 -9.84 21.04
N LEU A 10 9.92 -9.52 22.21
CA LEU A 10 8.57 -9.93 22.64
C LEU A 10 7.58 -8.75 22.85
N LEU A 11 7.89 -7.56 22.32
CA LEU A 11 6.98 -6.39 22.36
C LEU A 11 6.44 -6.01 20.97
N LEU A 12 6.25 -7.00 20.09
CA LEU A 12 5.28 -6.80 19.00
C LEU A 12 3.89 -7.04 19.59
N PRO A 13 2.98 -6.04 19.58
CA PRO A 13 1.60 -6.30 19.94
C PRO A 13 1.11 -7.43 19.03
N GLY A 14 0.55 -8.48 19.64
CA GLY A 14 -0.09 -9.57 18.91
C GLY A 14 -1.12 -9.03 17.91
N PRO A 15 -1.47 -9.80 16.87
CA PRO A 15 -2.30 -9.28 15.79
C PRO A 15 -3.61 -8.71 16.36
N LEU A 16 -3.90 -7.44 16.04
CA LEU A 16 -5.15 -6.72 16.35
C LEU A 16 -6.41 -7.37 15.71
N PHE A 17 -6.27 -8.56 15.12
CA PHE A 17 -7.32 -9.25 14.39
C PHE A 17 -7.47 -10.70 14.86
N ALA A 18 -8.68 -11.03 15.30
CA ALA A 18 -9.14 -12.41 15.46
C ALA A 18 -9.23 -13.16 14.11
N SER A 19 -9.22 -12.44 12.97
CA SER A 19 -8.94 -12.99 11.63
C SER A 19 -8.58 -11.85 10.66
N PRO A 20 -7.32 -11.72 10.21
CA PRO A 20 -6.91 -10.71 9.23
C PRO A 20 -7.73 -10.72 7.93
N LYS A 21 -8.31 -11.88 7.57
CA LYS A 21 -9.17 -12.03 6.39
C LYS A 21 -10.48 -11.26 6.53
N ASN A 22 -11.10 -11.23 7.71
CA ASN A 22 -12.34 -10.50 7.91
C ASN A 22 -12.09 -8.99 7.92
N GLY A 23 -11.01 -8.55 8.57
CA GLY A 23 -10.57 -7.15 8.54
C GLY A 23 -10.29 -6.65 7.12
N LEU A 24 -9.62 -7.46 6.30
CA LEU A 24 -9.34 -7.09 4.91
C LEU A 24 -10.61 -6.96 4.08
N LYS A 25 -11.58 -7.87 4.24
CA LYS A 25 -12.87 -7.77 3.55
C LYS A 25 -13.63 -6.50 3.95
N GLU A 26 -13.68 -6.17 5.23
CA GLU A 26 -14.30 -4.93 5.72
C GLU A 26 -13.61 -3.68 5.16
N LEU A 27 -12.26 -3.67 5.13
CA LEU A 27 -11.51 -2.57 4.56
C LEU A 27 -11.73 -2.43 3.04
N ILE A 28 -11.73 -3.54 2.30
CA ILE A 28 -12.05 -3.54 0.86
C ILE A 28 -13.45 -2.97 0.65
N ALA A 29 -14.45 -3.42 1.42
CA ALA A 29 -15.82 -2.89 1.33
C ALA A 29 -15.87 -1.39 1.64
N TYR A 30 -15.16 -0.94 2.67
CA TYR A 30 -15.06 0.48 3.01
C TYR A 30 -14.49 1.31 1.85
N VAL A 31 -13.42 0.84 1.22
CA VAL A 31 -12.79 1.52 0.07
C VAL A 31 -13.73 1.49 -1.13
N VAL A 32 -14.42 0.38 -1.35
CA VAL A 32 -15.48 0.28 -2.37
C VAL A 32 -16.58 1.31 -2.11
N ASP A 33 -16.96 1.57 -0.87
CA ASP A 33 -18.10 2.48 -0.60
C ASP A 33 -17.68 3.97 -0.52
N HIS A 34 -16.47 4.26 -0.04
CA HIS A 34 -16.04 5.61 0.35
C HIS A 34 -14.77 6.11 -0.36
N GLY A 35 -14.10 5.25 -1.12
CA GLY A 35 -12.90 5.61 -1.85
C GLY A 35 -13.19 6.52 -3.05
N ARG A 36 -12.15 7.16 -3.56
CA ARG A 36 -12.21 7.98 -4.78
C ARG A 36 -11.94 7.11 -5.99
N ASP A 37 -12.77 7.26 -7.01
CA ASP A 37 -12.54 6.63 -8.31
C ASP A 37 -11.43 7.35 -9.06
N ASN A 38 -10.49 6.57 -9.57
CA ASN A 38 -9.45 7.03 -10.47
C ASN A 38 -9.32 6.07 -11.65
N LEU A 39 -8.85 6.60 -12.76
CA LEU A 39 -8.42 5.82 -13.91
C LEU A 39 -6.91 5.98 -13.99
N ILE A 40 -6.16 4.89 -13.82
CA ILE A 40 -4.70 4.94 -13.95
C ILE A 40 -4.33 4.55 -15.38
N ASP A 41 -3.49 5.38 -16.00
CA ASP A 41 -2.89 5.08 -17.30
C ASP A 41 -1.99 3.83 -17.24
N ALA A 42 -1.52 3.39 -18.40
CA ALA A 42 -0.68 2.22 -18.54
C ALA A 42 0.63 2.31 -17.74
N ASP A 43 1.23 3.49 -17.62
CA ASP A 43 2.50 3.68 -16.92
C ASP A 43 2.28 3.53 -15.42
N ASN A 44 1.25 4.16 -14.87
CA ASN A 44 0.84 4.05 -13.48
C ASN A 44 0.32 2.64 -13.14
N ALA A 45 -0.34 1.96 -14.07
CA ALA A 45 -0.74 0.56 -13.90
C ALA A 45 0.49 -0.35 -13.74
N GLN A 46 1.56 -0.09 -14.49
CA GLN A 46 2.84 -0.77 -14.29
C GLN A 46 3.49 -0.42 -12.94
N LEU A 47 3.43 0.85 -12.47
CA LEU A 47 3.88 1.24 -11.11
C LEU A 47 3.14 0.45 -10.02
N MET A 48 1.89 0.07 -10.28
CA MET A 48 1.05 -0.72 -9.38
C MET A 48 1.23 -2.24 -9.53
N GLY A 49 2.06 -2.67 -10.49
CA GLY A 49 2.38 -4.07 -10.73
C GLY A 49 1.37 -4.82 -11.59
N PHE A 50 0.40 -4.13 -12.21
CA PHE A 50 -0.53 -4.74 -13.15
C PHE A 50 0.20 -5.11 -14.45
N ALA A 51 -0.13 -6.28 -14.99
CA ALA A 51 0.35 -6.72 -16.28
C ALA A 51 -0.61 -6.20 -17.36
N HIS A 52 -0.05 -5.64 -18.43
CA HIS A 52 -0.72 -5.10 -19.62
C HIS A 52 -1.18 -3.63 -19.53
N ALA A 53 -0.88 -2.90 -20.60
CA ALA A 53 -1.07 -1.46 -20.78
C ALA A 53 -2.54 -1.11 -21.08
N VAL A 54 -3.44 -1.40 -20.16
CA VAL A 54 -4.84 -1.00 -20.25
C VAL A 54 -5.15 -0.06 -19.08
N GLU A 55 -5.89 1.00 -19.37
CA GLU A 55 -6.43 1.89 -18.35
C GLU A 55 -7.14 1.05 -17.28
N THR A 56 -6.63 1.11 -16.05
CA THR A 56 -7.13 0.28 -14.96
C THR A 56 -8.02 1.14 -14.07
N PRO A 57 -9.33 0.85 -13.97
CA PRO A 57 -10.18 1.53 -13.01
C PRO A 57 -9.76 1.09 -11.61
N VAL A 58 -9.53 2.09 -10.75
CA VAL A 58 -9.18 1.86 -9.35
C VAL A 58 -10.04 2.72 -8.45
N ARG A 59 -10.26 2.25 -7.23
CA ARG A 59 -10.85 3.04 -6.16
C ARG A 59 -9.90 3.05 -4.98
N GLU A 60 -9.61 4.23 -4.44
CA GLU A 60 -8.58 4.36 -3.41
C GLU A 60 -8.98 5.24 -2.23
N VAL A 61 -8.35 4.97 -1.10
CA VAL A 61 -8.27 5.87 0.05
C VAL A 61 -6.81 6.18 0.30
N ALA A 62 -6.51 7.45 0.57
CA ALA A 62 -5.14 7.92 0.80
C ALA A 62 -4.98 8.46 2.23
N LEU A 63 -3.79 8.27 2.78
CA LEU A 63 -3.30 8.94 3.97
C LEU A 63 -2.16 9.85 3.56
N GLU A 64 -2.41 11.15 3.65
CA GLU A 64 -1.36 12.15 3.58
C GLU A 64 -0.39 11.98 4.75
N GLY A 65 0.84 12.48 4.61
CA GLY A 65 1.88 12.32 5.62
C GLY A 65 1.42 12.75 7.03
N GLN A 66 0.65 13.82 7.14
CA GLN A 66 0.09 14.31 8.41
C GLN A 66 -0.93 13.35 9.06
N GLY A 67 -1.58 12.49 8.26
CA GLY A 67 -2.54 11.49 8.72
C GLY A 67 -1.92 10.13 9.04
N SER A 68 -0.61 9.98 8.85
CA SER A 68 0.11 8.73 9.07
C SER A 68 0.95 8.76 10.36
N PRO A 69 1.00 7.66 11.15
CA PRO A 69 1.81 7.57 12.38
C PRO A 69 3.30 7.90 12.22
N ASP A 70 3.86 7.65 11.03
CA ASP A 70 5.28 7.81 10.71
C ASP A 70 5.54 8.93 9.69
N GLY A 71 4.54 9.77 9.40
CA GLY A 71 4.67 10.88 8.45
C GLY A 71 4.63 10.48 6.98
N ARG A 72 4.63 9.19 6.62
CA ARG A 72 4.71 8.74 5.23
C ARG A 72 3.37 8.80 4.52
N GLN A 73 3.39 9.13 3.23
CA GLN A 73 2.22 9.05 2.36
C GLN A 73 1.90 7.60 2.00
N ARG A 74 0.62 7.26 2.03
CA ARG A 74 0.12 5.92 1.70
C ARG A 74 -1.17 5.98 0.92
N SER A 75 -1.43 4.95 0.12
CA SER A 75 -2.78 4.64 -0.34
C SER A 75 -3.09 3.15 -0.23
N PHE A 76 -4.37 2.87 -0.01
CA PHE A 76 -4.97 1.56 -0.13
C PHE A 76 -5.93 1.61 -1.31
N THR A 77 -5.64 0.80 -2.32
CA THR A 77 -6.30 0.88 -3.62
C THR A 77 -6.88 -0.48 -3.98
N VAL A 78 -8.16 -0.51 -4.35
CA VAL A 78 -8.81 -1.66 -4.96
C VAL A 78 -8.79 -1.45 -6.46
N ALA A 79 -8.14 -2.35 -7.20
CA ALA A 79 -8.13 -2.33 -8.65
C ALA A 79 -9.16 -3.30 -9.21
N TYR A 80 -9.80 -2.89 -10.30
CA TYR A 80 -10.87 -3.65 -10.92
C TYR A 80 -10.50 -4.12 -12.32
N ASN A 81 -10.90 -5.35 -12.63
CA ASN A 81 -10.93 -5.81 -14.01
C ASN A 81 -12.31 -5.52 -14.60
N SER A 82 -12.34 -5.24 -15.91
CA SER A 82 -13.57 -5.15 -16.69
C SER A 82 -13.50 -6.17 -17.83
N ASP A 83 -14.50 -7.04 -17.91
CA ASP A 83 -14.72 -7.94 -19.06
C ASP A 83 -15.67 -7.33 -20.11
N GLY A 84 -15.89 -6.00 -20.03
CA GLY A 84 -16.84 -5.26 -20.87
C GLY A 84 -18.30 -5.39 -20.42
N LYS A 85 -18.60 -6.21 -19.40
CA LYS A 85 -19.97 -6.41 -18.87
C LYS A 85 -20.06 -6.18 -17.37
N THR A 86 -19.02 -6.55 -16.63
CA THR A 86 -18.98 -6.41 -15.17
C THR A 86 -17.64 -5.88 -14.70
N VAL A 87 -17.69 -4.94 -13.76
CA VAL A 87 -16.52 -4.42 -13.05
C VAL A 87 -16.38 -5.21 -11.76
N ARG A 88 -15.25 -5.91 -11.58
CA ARG A 88 -15.01 -6.76 -10.40
C ARG A 88 -13.65 -6.43 -9.77
N PRO A 89 -13.57 -6.34 -8.43
CA PRO A 89 -12.28 -6.25 -7.75
C PRO A 89 -11.39 -7.41 -8.19
N ALA A 90 -10.16 -7.09 -8.56
CA ALA A 90 -9.19 -8.05 -9.06
C ALA A 90 -7.97 -8.16 -8.13
N ALA A 91 -7.55 -7.03 -7.56
CA ALA A 91 -6.41 -6.98 -6.67
C ALA A 91 -6.51 -5.79 -5.71
N VAL A 92 -5.65 -5.81 -4.70
CA VAL A 92 -5.41 -4.68 -3.82
C VAL A 92 -3.96 -4.23 -3.96
N VAL A 93 -3.76 -2.93 -3.98
CA VAL A 93 -2.46 -2.29 -3.99
C VAL A 93 -2.30 -1.47 -2.72
N LEU A 94 -1.22 -1.74 -1.98
CA LEU A 94 -0.74 -0.85 -0.93
C LEU A 94 0.42 -0.06 -1.51
N TRP A 95 0.27 1.24 -1.62
CA TRP A 95 1.33 2.12 -2.05
C TRP A 95 1.82 2.95 -0.88
N ARG A 96 3.14 3.11 -0.76
CA ARG A 96 3.80 3.92 0.26
C ARG A 96 4.96 4.68 -0.33
N MET A 97 5.09 5.96 0.03
CA MET A 97 6.30 6.75 -0.19
C MET A 97 6.92 7.15 1.13
N ASP A 98 8.23 6.97 1.26
CA ASP A 98 8.94 7.23 2.52
C ASP A 98 9.18 8.73 2.78
N SER A 99 8.77 9.61 1.86
CA SER A 99 8.77 11.07 2.06
C SER A 99 7.44 11.57 2.62
N THR A 100 7.52 12.65 3.40
CA THR A 100 6.43 13.24 4.17
C THR A 100 5.82 14.50 3.53
N GLY A 101 6.20 14.86 2.29
CA GLY A 101 5.73 16.09 1.64
C GLY A 101 6.03 16.20 0.14
N LYS A 102 5.82 17.39 -0.44
CA LYS A 102 6.11 17.69 -1.85
C LYS A 102 7.57 17.36 -2.16
N VAL A 103 7.81 16.62 -3.24
CA VAL A 103 9.16 16.27 -3.68
C VAL A 103 9.83 17.52 -4.24
N GLU A 104 10.75 18.11 -3.48
CA GLU A 104 11.56 19.23 -3.93
C GLU A 104 12.42 18.84 -5.13
N ARG A 105 12.79 19.83 -5.95
CA ARG A 105 13.62 19.62 -7.14
C ARG A 105 14.96 19.00 -6.73
N GLY A 106 15.37 17.95 -7.45
CA GLY A 106 16.59 17.20 -7.17
C GLY A 106 16.46 16.20 -6.03
N THR A 107 15.33 16.16 -5.33
CA THR A 107 15.09 15.19 -4.25
C THR A 107 14.65 13.85 -4.85
N ARG A 108 15.33 12.79 -4.39
CA ARG A 108 14.95 11.41 -4.64
C ARG A 108 14.10 10.92 -3.48
N VAL A 109 12.90 10.42 -3.78
CA VAL A 109 12.05 9.74 -2.81
C VAL A 109 11.96 8.28 -3.16
N ILE A 110 12.08 7.43 -2.15
CA ILE A 110 11.95 5.99 -2.28
C ILE A 110 10.63 5.56 -1.65
N GLY A 111 9.97 4.59 -2.26
CA GLY A 111 8.75 4.01 -1.80
C GLY A 111 8.62 2.56 -2.22
N ARG A 112 7.46 1.97 -1.92
CA ARG A 112 7.11 0.61 -2.28
C ARG A 112 5.66 0.52 -2.71
N THR A 113 5.43 -0.32 -3.71
CA THR A 113 4.11 -0.83 -4.10
C THR A 113 4.05 -2.30 -3.70
N PHE A 114 3.05 -2.68 -2.91
CA PHE A 114 2.71 -4.07 -2.61
C PHE A 114 1.43 -4.42 -3.34
N LEU A 115 1.51 -5.34 -4.30
CA LEU A 115 0.36 -5.90 -4.99
C LEU A 115 -0.03 -7.21 -4.32
N MET A 116 -1.29 -7.33 -3.90
CA MET A 116 -1.83 -8.52 -3.26
C MET A 116 -3.17 -8.93 -3.86
N SER A 117 -3.49 -10.22 -3.74
CA SER A 117 -4.83 -10.74 -4.02
C SER A 117 -5.84 -10.29 -2.96
N LEU A 118 -7.13 -10.41 -3.27
CA LEU A 118 -8.23 -10.04 -2.36
C LEU A 118 -8.26 -10.85 -1.05
N ASP A 119 -7.58 -12.01 -1.00
CA ASP A 119 -7.42 -12.80 0.23
C ASP A 119 -6.19 -12.40 1.05
N GLY A 120 -5.45 -11.36 0.64
CA GLY A 120 -4.31 -10.79 1.34
C GLY A 120 -2.99 -11.51 1.10
N LYS A 121 -2.89 -12.34 0.06
CA LYS A 121 -1.59 -12.93 -0.32
C LYS A 121 -0.82 -11.97 -1.19
N LEU A 122 0.43 -11.70 -0.78
CA LEU A 122 1.35 -10.87 -1.53
C LEU A 122 1.72 -11.55 -2.85
N ALA A 123 1.50 -10.86 -3.96
CA ALA A 123 1.78 -11.34 -5.31
C ALA A 123 3.06 -10.72 -5.90
N ARG A 124 3.28 -9.42 -5.66
CA ARG A 124 4.43 -8.69 -6.19
C ARG A 124 4.78 -7.51 -5.30
N VAL A 125 6.07 -7.16 -5.25
CA VAL A 125 6.55 -5.91 -4.66
C VAL A 125 7.41 -5.17 -5.67
N LEU A 126 7.16 -3.87 -5.79
CA LEU A 126 7.99 -2.96 -6.56
C LEU A 126 8.60 -1.94 -5.60
N ARG A 127 9.90 -1.69 -5.75
CA ARG A 127 10.54 -0.51 -5.20
C ARG A 127 10.34 0.62 -6.20
N VAL A 128 9.79 1.71 -5.71
CA VAL A 128 9.50 2.91 -6.49
C VAL A 128 10.52 3.96 -6.10
N GLU A 129 11.22 4.52 -7.06
CA GLU A 129 12.04 5.70 -6.84
C GLU A 129 11.49 6.83 -7.69
N ARG A 130 11.19 7.96 -7.05
CA ARG A 130 10.69 9.15 -7.72
C ARG A 130 11.72 10.26 -7.59
N LEU A 131 12.19 10.77 -8.73
CA LEU A 131 13.08 11.91 -8.80
C LEU A 131 12.32 13.10 -9.39
N SER A 132 12.26 14.20 -8.64
CA SER A 132 11.72 15.47 -9.14
C SER A 132 12.80 16.25 -9.89
N LEU A 133 12.53 16.58 -11.15
CA LEU A 133 13.43 17.35 -12.01
C LEU A 133 13.12 18.85 -12.01
N GLY A 134 11.99 19.28 -11.41
CA GLY A 134 11.53 20.67 -11.40
C GLY A 134 10.06 20.78 -11.78
N ALA A 135 9.68 21.88 -12.44
CA ALA A 135 8.28 22.26 -12.67
C ALA A 135 7.42 21.17 -13.32
N ASP A 136 7.97 20.39 -14.26
CA ASP A 136 7.17 19.46 -15.09
C ASP A 136 7.76 18.05 -15.24
N GLY A 137 8.85 17.73 -14.53
CA GLY A 137 9.57 16.47 -14.72
C GLY A 137 9.56 15.59 -13.49
N LEU A 138 8.92 14.42 -13.58
CA LEU A 138 9.07 13.34 -12.60
C LEU A 138 9.62 12.11 -13.33
N VAL A 139 10.76 11.61 -12.87
CA VAL A 139 11.31 10.34 -13.34
C VAL A 139 10.99 9.28 -12.29
N ASN A 140 10.33 8.21 -12.72
CA ASN A 140 10.04 7.06 -11.90
C ASN A 140 10.96 5.91 -12.31
N ASN A 141 11.78 5.42 -11.40
CA ASN A 141 12.50 4.16 -11.57
C ASN A 141 11.80 3.08 -10.76
N LEU A 142 11.51 1.97 -11.43
CA LEU A 142 10.90 0.79 -10.84
C LEU A 142 11.90 -0.35 -10.83
N SER A 143 11.99 -1.03 -9.70
CA SER A 143 12.72 -2.30 -9.63
C SER A 143 11.87 -3.33 -8.89
N PRO A 144 11.67 -4.54 -9.46
CA PRO A 144 11.03 -5.63 -8.73
C PRO A 144 11.85 -5.98 -7.49
N VAL A 145 11.15 -6.38 -6.43
CA VAL A 145 11.74 -6.82 -5.18
C VAL A 145 11.29 -8.26 -4.92
N ASP A 146 12.21 -9.11 -4.46
CA ASP A 146 11.90 -10.49 -4.15
C ASP A 146 10.94 -10.58 -2.96
N ILE A 147 9.77 -11.18 -3.19
CA ILE A 147 8.69 -11.34 -2.21
C ILE A 147 9.00 -12.40 -1.15
N TYR A 148 10.03 -13.21 -1.35
CA TYR A 148 10.45 -14.25 -0.41
C TYR A 148 11.45 -13.72 0.62
N GLU A 149 12.02 -12.52 0.41
CA GLU A 149 12.86 -11.87 1.40
C GLU A 149 12.10 -11.59 2.71
N THR A 150 12.68 -12.01 3.83
CA THR A 150 12.07 -11.86 5.17
C THR A 150 11.74 -10.40 5.49
N ALA A 151 12.62 -9.47 5.14
CA ALA A 151 12.43 -8.04 5.38
C ALA A 151 11.24 -7.49 4.59
N VAL A 152 11.04 -7.94 3.36
CA VAL A 152 9.94 -7.51 2.47
C VAL A 152 8.60 -8.01 2.99
N ARG A 153 8.53 -9.27 3.42
CA ARG A 153 7.31 -9.84 4.04
C ARG A 153 6.96 -9.16 5.35
N ALA A 154 7.96 -8.82 6.16
CA ALA A 154 7.75 -8.07 7.39
C ALA A 154 7.24 -6.65 7.10
N ASP A 155 7.77 -5.99 6.05
CA ASP A 155 7.30 -4.66 5.64
C ASP A 155 5.85 -4.69 5.14
N TYR A 156 5.53 -5.64 4.27
CA TYR A 156 4.17 -5.87 3.80
C TYR A 156 3.20 -6.10 4.96
N ARG A 157 3.56 -6.95 5.94
CA ARG A 157 2.72 -7.22 7.10
C ARG A 157 2.43 -5.95 7.91
N ARG A 158 3.46 -5.14 8.18
CA ARG A 158 3.29 -3.86 8.91
C ARG A 158 2.37 -2.90 8.17
N GLU A 159 2.52 -2.79 6.85
CA GLU A 159 1.65 -1.92 6.04
C GLU A 159 0.20 -2.41 6.06
N LEU A 160 -0.03 -3.72 5.94
CA LEU A 160 -1.37 -4.27 6.05
C LEU A 160 -1.98 -4.03 7.45
N GLU A 161 -1.22 -4.28 8.52
CA GLU A 161 -1.66 -4.06 9.91
C GLU A 161 -2.00 -2.58 10.18
N LEU A 162 -1.23 -1.65 9.63
CA LEU A 162 -1.51 -0.22 9.71
C LEU A 162 -2.87 0.12 9.10
N TRP A 163 -3.12 -0.32 7.87
CA TRP A 163 -4.39 -0.04 7.19
C TRP A 163 -5.59 -0.66 7.90
N LEU A 164 -5.43 -1.89 8.35
CA LEU A 164 -6.48 -2.59 9.07
C LEU A 164 -6.81 -1.92 10.42
N SER A 165 -5.79 -1.50 11.18
CA SER A 165 -5.98 -0.78 12.45
C SER A 165 -6.57 0.62 12.24
N TRP A 166 -6.13 1.33 11.20
CA TRP A 166 -6.70 2.62 10.81
C TRP A 166 -8.20 2.53 10.53
N HIS A 167 -8.63 1.51 9.79
CA HIS A 167 -10.04 1.29 9.48
C HIS A 167 -10.86 1.02 10.74
N GLN A 168 -10.38 0.14 11.62
CA GLN A 168 -11.04 -0.14 12.90
C GLN A 168 -11.18 1.13 13.77
N ALA A 169 -10.15 1.97 13.81
CA ALA A 169 -10.20 3.21 14.58
C ALA A 169 -11.25 4.19 14.04
N ARG A 170 -11.49 4.23 12.72
CA ARG A 170 -12.57 5.04 12.13
C ARG A 170 -13.95 4.48 12.43
N LYS A 171 -14.11 3.15 12.41
CA LYS A 171 -15.39 2.49 12.74
C LYS A 171 -15.88 2.83 14.14
N LYS A 172 -14.97 3.04 15.11
CA LYS A 172 -15.33 3.43 16.49
C LYS A 172 -15.73 4.90 16.65
N LYS A 173 -15.52 5.74 15.64
CA LYS A 173 -15.84 7.18 15.67
C LYS A 173 -17.18 7.50 15.00
N ILE A 174 -17.82 6.50 14.40
CA ILE A 174 -19.16 6.54 13.80
C ILE A 174 -20.09 5.83 14.77
#